data_AF-X1EP59-F1
#
_entry.id   AF-X1EP59-F1
#
_cell.length_a   1.000
_cell.length_b   1.000
_cell.length_c   1.000
_cell.angle_alpha   90.00
_cell.angle_beta   90.00
_cell.angle_gamma   90.00
#
_symmetry.space_group_name_H-M   'P 1'
#
loop_
_entity.id
_entity.type
_entity.pdbx_description
1 polymer ?
#
loop_
_entity_poly.entity_id
_entity_poly.type
_entity_poly.pdbx_seq_one_letter_code
_entity_poly.pdbx_strand_id
1 'polypeptide(L)' 'MGRPSLKVKDRRTALVTLRLKPSERKELEKDAKAKGLSLSTYLLECWQK' A
#
# COMPACT_ATOMS: atom_id res chain seq x y z
N MET A 1 -0.75 -14.41 25.01
CA MET A 1 0.33 -14.77 24.05
C MET A 1 0.33 -13.73 22.94
N GLY A 2 1.35 -12.87 22.86
CA GLY A 2 1.43 -11.81 21.84
C GLY A 2 1.63 -12.39 20.44
N ARG A 3 1.21 -11.66 19.39
CA ARG A 3 1.46 -12.08 18.01
C ARG A 3 2.97 -12.27 17.78
N PRO A 4 3.40 -13.38 17.16
CA PRO A 4 4.80 -13.58 16.81
C PRO A 4 5.35 -12.42 15.97
N SER A 5 6.63 -12.09 16.15
CA SER A 5 7.30 -11.08 15.33
C SER A 5 7.27 -11.49 13.86
N LEU A 6 7.03 -10.52 12.96
CA LEU A 6 7.12 -10.73 11.53
C LEU A 6 8.56 -11.10 11.13
N LYS A 7 8.67 -12.09 10.23
CA LYS A 7 9.95 -12.46 9.60
C LYS A 7 10.53 -11.25 8.88
N VAL A 8 11.87 -11.15 8.81
CA VAL A 8 12.57 -9.99 8.22
C VAL A 8 12.09 -9.68 6.79
N LYS A 9 11.79 -10.72 6.00
CA LYS A 9 11.29 -10.60 4.62
C LYS A 9 9.92 -9.92 4.51
N ASP A 10 9.08 -10.04 5.54
CA ASP A 10 7.72 -9.49 5.56
C ASP A 10 7.69 -8.06 6.14
N ARG A 11 8.82 -7.58 6.66
CA ARG A 11 8.92 -6.23 7.23
C ARG A 11 9.00 -5.21 6.11
N ARG A 12 7.96 -4.39 5.97
CA ARG A 12 7.93 -3.22 5.09
C ARG A 12 8.73 -2.08 5.74
N THR A 13 10.05 -2.08 5.58
CA THR A 13 10.96 -1.10 6.22
C THR A 13 11.27 0.12 5.36
N ALA A 14 11.16 0.00 4.03
CA ALA A 14 11.43 1.11 3.12
C ALA A 14 10.25 2.10 3.10
N LEU A 15 10.53 3.36 3.44
CA LEU A 15 9.60 4.46 3.26
C LEU A 15 9.75 5.01 1.84
N VAL A 16 8.66 5.04 1.09
CA VAL A 16 8.61 5.56 -0.28
C VAL A 16 7.65 6.73 -0.34
N THR A 17 8.11 7.85 -0.91
CA THR A 17 7.30 9.05 -1.10
C THR A 17 6.94 9.20 -2.56
N LEU A 18 5.65 9.18 -2.86
CA LEU A 18 5.12 9.37 -4.22
C LEU A 18 4.53 10.78 -4.35
N ARG A 19 4.89 11.48 -5.44
CA ARG A 19 4.28 12.76 -5.80
C ARG A 19 3.15 12.50 -6.77
N LEU A 20 1.95 12.89 -6.38
CA LEU A 20 0.73 12.70 -7.16
C LEU A 20 -0.04 14.02 -7.20
N LYS A 21 -0.77 14.26 -8.29
CA LYS A 21 -1.77 15.33 -8.30
C LYS A 21 -2.96 14.97 -7.41
N PRO A 22 -3.69 15.95 -6.87
CA PRO A 22 -4.88 15.69 -6.06
C PRO A 22 -5.97 14.89 -6.79
N SER A 23 -6.11 15.06 -8.11
CA SER A 23 -7.06 14.32 -8.95
C SER A 23 -6.70 12.83 -9.05
N GLU A 24 -5.44 12.55 -9.40
CA GLU A 24 -4.90 11.18 -9.54
C GLU A 24 -5.02 10.41 -8.22
N ARG A 25 -4.73 11.08 -7.09
CA ARG A 25 -4.88 10.47 -5.76
C ARG A 25 -6.32 10.05 -5.47
N LYS A 26 -7.31 10.88 -5.84
CA LYS A 26 -8.73 10.55 -5.61
C LYS A 26 -9.19 9.36 -6.45
N GLU A 27 -8.71 9.24 -7.68
CA GLU A 27 -9.00 8.09 -8.55
C GLU A 27 -8.40 6.81 -7.96
N LEU A 28 -7.13 6.85 -7.56
CA LEU A 28 -6.46 5.71 -6.94
C LEU A 28 -7.11 5.28 -5.61
N GLU A 29 -7.57 6.25 -4.80
CA GLU A 29 -8.29 5.95 -3.56
C GLU A 29 -9.66 5.28 -3.82
N LYS A 30 -10.36 5.67 -4.89
CA LYS A 30 -11.60 4.98 -5.31
C LYS A 30 -11.32 3.55 -5.74
N ASP A 31 -10.29 3.33 -6.55
CA ASP A 31 -9.91 1.99 -7.02
C ASP A 31 -9.45 1.09 -5.88
N ALA A 32 -8.63 1.63 -4.97
CA ALA A 32 -8.20 0.91 -3.77
C ALA A 32 -9.41 0.51 -2.89
N LYS A 33 -10.36 1.45 -2.70
CA LYS A 33 -11.59 1.19 -1.95
C LYS A 33 -12.48 0.16 -2.62
N ALA A 34 -12.60 0.17 -3.96
CA ALA A 34 -13.37 -0.83 -4.70
C ALA A 34 -12.79 -2.25 -4.52
N LYS A 35 -11.48 -2.37 -4.31
CA LYS A 35 -10.81 -3.64 -4.00
C LYS A 35 -10.75 -3.96 -2.50
N GLY A 36 -11.27 -3.09 -1.63
CA GLY A 36 -11.22 -3.28 -0.17
C GLY A 36 -9.81 -3.13 0.42
N LEU A 37 -8.88 -2.50 -0.30
CA LEU A 37 -7.49 -2.32 0.11
C LEU A 37 -7.22 -0.89 0.56
N SER A 38 -6.20 -0.72 1.40
CA SER A 38 -5.62 0.60 1.62
C SER A 38 -4.84 1.05 0.38
N LEU A 39 -4.76 2.36 0.14
CA LEU A 39 -4.02 2.92 -1.00
C LEU A 39 -2.57 2.43 -1.06
N SER A 40 -1.88 2.33 0.07
CA SER A 40 -0.50 1.83 0.12
C SER A 40 -0.37 0.36 -0.25
N THR A 41 -1.33 -0.48 0.17
CA THR A 41 -1.35 -1.91 -0.18
C THR A 41 -1.68 -2.09 -1.65
N TYR A 42 -2.65 -1.32 -2.15
CA TYR A 42 -3.02 -1.30 -3.57
C TYR A 42 -1.84 -0.96 -4.47
N LEU A 43 -1.11 0.12 -4.15
CA LEU A 43 0.07 0.53 -4.91
C LEU A 43 1.19 -0.51 -4.84
N LEU A 44 1.38 -1.15 -3.68
CA LEU A 44 2.37 -2.20 -3.51
C LEU A 44 2.04 -3.43 -4.36
N GLU A 45 0.77 -3.86 -4.39
CA GLU A 45 0.33 -4.99 -5.23
C GLU A 45 0.49 -4.69 -6.72
N CYS A 46 0.20 -3.46 -7.15
CA CYS A 46 0.43 -3.04 -8.53
C CYS A 46 1.90 -3.06 -8.92
N TRP A 47 2.81 -2.76 -7.99
CA TRP A 47 4.26 -2.72 -8.24
C TRP A 47 4.93 -4.11 -8.25
N GLN A 48 4.34 -5.09 -7.55
CA GLN A 48 4.88 -6.46 -7.49
C GLN A 48 4.58 -7.31 -8.72
N LYS A 49 3.73 -6.82 -9.65
CA LYS A 49 3.48 -7.43 -10.96
C LYS A 49 4.56 -7.05 -11.96
#